data_AF-A0A1H0PUC1-F1
#
_entry.id   AF-A0A1H0PUC1-F1
#
_cell.length_a   1.000
_cell.length_b   1.000
_cell.length_c   1.000
_cell.angle_alpha   90.00
_cell.angle_beta   90.00
_cell.angle_gamma   90.00
#
_symmetry.space_group_name_H-M   'P 1'
#
loop_
_entity.id
_entity.type
_entity.pdbx_description
1 polymer ?
#
loop_
_entity_poly.entity_id
_entity_poly.type
_entity_poly.pdbx_seq_one_letter_code
_entity_poly.pdbx_strand_id
1 'polypeptide(L)'
;MDIGASLSGTVNAIAGAAIEAARTLMGGSPASGQFVVNHDNVLAAAKIIHTQAESLYELVREARFNLPIDQPGDDIVSTKVAEAWNDLLIYNDDSYATRIDEYVMGLKNLVQQLTDSAKAYGYNEEEIAAALGGGQSA
;
A
#
# COMPACT_ATOMS: atom_id res chain seq x y z
N MET A 1 4.97 32.27 -16.16
CA MET A 1 4.70 30.83 -16.37
C MET A 1 4.93 30.20 -15.00
N ASP A 2 3.85 30.08 -14.23
CA ASP A 2 3.89 29.64 -12.83
C ASP A 2 3.16 28.30 -12.76
N ILE A 3 3.93 27.22 -12.69
CA ILE A 3 3.44 25.86 -12.55
C ILE A 3 4.42 25.17 -11.59
N GLY A 4 4.10 25.17 -10.29
CA GLY A 4 4.94 24.43 -9.35
C GLY A 4 4.75 24.76 -7.88
N ALA A 5 3.55 24.57 -7.32
CA ALA A 5 3.36 24.19 -5.92
C ALA A 5 1.87 24.02 -5.60
N SER A 6 1.41 22.79 -5.38
CA SER A 6 0.42 22.50 -4.29
C SER A 6 -0.01 21.04 -4.15
N LEU A 7 0.29 20.13 -5.08
CA LEU A 7 -0.28 18.76 -5.01
C LEU A 7 0.39 17.80 -4.03
N SER A 8 1.52 18.17 -3.40
CA SER A 8 2.22 17.31 -2.43
C SER A 8 1.67 17.45 -0.98
N GLY A 9 0.87 18.47 -0.70
CA GLY A 9 0.38 18.76 0.67
C GLY A 9 -0.81 17.91 1.13
N THR A 10 -1.59 17.34 0.21
CA THR A 10 -2.81 16.59 0.53
C THR A 10 -2.56 15.12 0.80
N VAL A 11 -1.59 14.48 0.13
CA VAL A 11 -1.28 13.05 0.31
C VAL A 11 -0.70 12.78 1.71
N ASN A 12 0.22 13.62 2.18
CA ASN A 12 0.82 13.49 3.52
C ASN A 12 -0.20 13.73 4.64
N ALA A 13 -1.17 14.63 4.44
CA ALA A 13 -2.22 14.90 5.43
C ALA A 13 -3.22 13.74 5.55
N ILE A 14 -3.58 13.12 4.42
CA ILE A 14 -4.48 11.95 4.39
C ILE A 14 -3.80 10.73 5.01
N ALA A 15 -2.51 10.50 4.70
CA ALA A 15 -1.73 9.41 5.29
C ALA A 15 -1.62 9.55 6.82
N GLY A 16 -1.38 10.76 7.35
CA GLY A 16 -1.31 11.01 8.79
C GLY A 16 -2.61 10.72 9.55
N ALA A 17 -3.76 11.13 8.99
CA ALA A 17 -5.07 10.86 9.59
C ALA A 17 -5.43 9.37 9.54
N ALA A 18 -5.08 8.67 8.46
CA ALA A 18 -5.27 7.23 8.34
C ALA A 18 -4.40 6.45 9.34
N ILE A 19 -3.16 6.90 9.59
CA ILE A 19 -2.25 6.30 10.57
C ILE A 19 -2.78 6.46 12.00
N GLU A 20 -3.35 7.61 12.37
CA GLU A 20 -3.93 7.81 13.71
C GLU A 20 -5.22 7.01 13.93
N ALA A 21 -6.07 6.92 12.90
CA ALA A 21 -7.24 6.04 12.94
C ALA A 21 -6.80 4.56 13.04
N ALA A 22 -5.74 4.16 12.33
CA ALA A 22 -5.14 2.83 12.44
C ALA A 22 -4.61 2.58 13.86
N ARG A 23 -3.88 3.52 14.47
CA ARG A 23 -3.37 3.40 15.85
C ARG A 23 -4.49 3.23 16.87
N THR A 24 -5.60 3.94 16.66
CA THR A 24 -6.80 3.84 17.50
C THR A 24 -7.45 2.46 17.39
N LEU A 25 -7.51 1.89 16.19
CA LEU A 25 -8.01 0.53 15.97
C LEU A 25 -7.01 -0.56 16.42
N MET A 26 -5.71 -0.27 16.38
CA MET A 26 -4.63 -1.20 16.76
C MET A 26 -4.34 -1.26 18.26
N GLY A 27 -5.04 -0.49 19.10
CA GLY A 27 -4.87 -0.59 20.56
C GLY A 27 -3.43 -0.38 21.06
N GLY A 28 -2.61 0.37 20.31
CA GLY A 28 -1.31 0.87 20.77
C GLY A 28 -0.11 -0.10 20.79
N SER A 29 -0.08 -1.24 20.07
CA SER A 29 1.12 -2.10 20.05
C SER A 29 1.52 -2.63 18.65
N PRO A 30 2.81 -2.52 18.25
CA PRO A 30 3.30 -2.94 16.92
C PRO A 30 3.68 -4.43 16.81
N ALA A 31 3.21 -5.31 17.70
CA ALA A 31 3.49 -6.74 17.63
C ALA A 31 2.18 -7.52 17.48
N SER A 32 1.95 -8.07 16.27
CA SER A 32 0.82 -8.95 15.93
C SER A 32 -0.53 -8.46 16.48
N GLY A 33 -0.99 -7.28 16.02
CA GLY A 33 -2.27 -6.71 16.43
C GLY A 33 -3.42 -7.57 15.91
N GLN A 34 -4.06 -8.33 16.80
CA GLN A 34 -5.29 -9.03 16.48
C GLN A 34 -6.39 -8.00 16.23
N PHE A 35 -6.80 -7.86 14.97
CA PHE A 35 -7.83 -6.92 14.57
C PHE A 35 -9.21 -7.51 14.91
N VAL A 36 -9.84 -7.02 16.00
CA VAL A 36 -11.20 -7.41 16.34
C VAL A 36 -12.17 -6.59 15.49
N VAL A 37 -12.59 -7.16 14.36
CA VAL A 37 -13.59 -6.57 13.47
C VAL A 37 -15.00 -6.83 13.99
N ASN A 38 -15.85 -5.81 14.05
CA ASN A 38 -17.28 -5.91 14.31
C ASN A 38 -18.08 -5.02 13.34
N HIS A 39 -19.40 -5.05 13.46
CA HIS A 39 -20.32 -4.25 12.64
C HIS A 39 -19.90 -2.77 12.56
N ASP A 40 -19.51 -2.17 13.70
CA ASP A 40 -19.29 -0.74 13.81
C ASP A 40 -17.93 -0.28 13.26
N ASN A 41 -16.95 -1.19 13.17
CA ASN A 41 -15.58 -0.86 12.77
C ASN A 41 -15.13 -1.49 11.44
N VAL A 42 -15.92 -2.39 10.82
CA VAL A 42 -15.54 -3.11 9.60
C VAL A 42 -15.21 -2.19 8.44
N LEU A 43 -16.00 -1.12 8.23
CA LEU A 43 -15.77 -0.17 7.15
C LEU A 43 -14.56 0.73 7.44
N ALA A 44 -14.35 1.11 8.70
CA ALA A 44 -13.17 1.87 9.10
C ALA A 44 -11.88 1.06 8.89
N ALA A 45 -11.91 -0.21 9.28
CA ALA A 45 -10.84 -1.17 9.06
C ALA A 45 -10.51 -1.33 7.58
N ALA A 46 -11.54 -1.59 6.76
CA ALA A 46 -11.41 -1.76 5.32
C ALA A 46 -10.80 -0.51 4.68
N LYS A 47 -11.27 0.69 5.06
CA LYS A 47 -10.72 1.96 4.58
C LYS A 47 -9.24 2.13 4.91
N ILE A 48 -8.86 1.91 6.17
CA ILE A 48 -7.46 2.09 6.61
C ILE A 48 -6.52 1.14 5.88
N ILE A 49 -6.92 -0.12 5.74
CA ILE A 49 -6.11 -1.13 5.04
C ILE A 49 -6.04 -0.80 3.55
N HIS A 50 -7.17 -0.39 2.94
CA HIS A 50 -7.21 0.04 1.54
C HIS A 50 -6.29 1.24 1.28
N THR A 51 -6.35 2.28 2.10
CA THR A 51 -5.47 3.46 1.96
C THR A 51 -4.00 3.09 2.10
N GLN A 52 -3.65 2.21 3.04
CA GLN A 52 -2.26 1.75 3.18
C GLN A 52 -1.81 0.88 2.00
N ALA A 53 -2.67 0.00 1.49
CA ALA A 53 -2.37 -0.84 0.34
C ALA A 53 -2.12 0.01 -0.92
N GLU A 54 -2.96 1.02 -1.18
CA GLU A 54 -2.78 1.94 -2.31
C GLU A 54 -1.53 2.81 -2.15
N SER A 55 -1.27 3.34 -0.95
CA SER A 55 -0.05 4.12 -0.69
C SER A 55 1.22 3.29 -0.87
N LEU A 56 1.22 2.03 -0.42
CA LEU A 56 2.36 1.13 -0.58
C LEU A 56 2.54 0.75 -2.05
N TYR A 57 1.45 0.44 -2.75
CA TYR A 57 1.46 0.12 -4.17
C TYR A 57 2.07 1.26 -5.00
N GLU A 58 1.64 2.50 -4.75
CA GLU A 58 2.17 3.67 -5.47
C GLU A 58 3.66 3.89 -5.19
N LEU A 59 4.08 3.78 -3.93
CA LEU A 59 5.49 3.89 -3.55
C LEU A 59 6.35 2.84 -4.25
N VAL A 60 5.89 1.58 -4.29
CA VAL A 60 6.62 0.48 -4.93
C VAL A 60 6.65 0.64 -6.43
N ARG A 61 5.55 1.08 -7.04
CA ARG A 61 5.48 1.38 -8.47
C ARG A 61 6.49 2.44 -8.86
N GLU A 62 6.58 3.54 -8.11
CA GLU A 62 7.58 4.59 -8.35
C GLU A 62 9.01 4.08 -8.10
N ALA A 63 9.21 3.35 -7.00
CA ALA A 63 10.51 2.82 -6.63
C ALA A 63 11.04 1.81 -7.66
N ARG A 64 10.17 0.99 -8.28
CA ARG A 64 10.55 0.03 -9.34
C ARG A 64 11.25 0.70 -10.53
N PHE A 65 10.93 1.94 -10.85
CA PHE A 65 11.62 2.67 -11.93
C PHE A 65 13.00 3.21 -11.51
N ASN A 66 13.22 3.44 -10.22
CA ASN A 66 14.41 4.09 -9.69
C ASN A 66 15.37 3.14 -8.94
N LEU A 67 14.93 1.92 -8.61
CA LEU A 67 15.75 0.91 -7.93
C LEU A 67 16.82 0.24 -8.79
N PRO A 68 16.66 0.07 -10.14
CA PRO A 68 17.72 -0.55 -10.93
C PRO A 68 19.02 0.24 -10.80
N ILE A 69 20.11 -0.47 -10.56
CA ILE A 69 21.46 0.08 -10.46
C ILE A 69 22.19 -0.17 -11.77
N ASP A 70 22.75 0.89 -12.35
CA ASP A 70 23.65 0.80 -13.49
C ASP A 70 25.01 0.25 -13.07
N GLN A 71 25.68 -0.45 -13.99
CA GLN A 71 27.04 -0.94 -13.72
C GLN A 71 27.99 0.24 -13.44
N PRO A 72 28.77 0.21 -12.33
CA PRO A 72 29.68 1.31 -11.98
C PRO A 72 30.92 1.39 -12.88
N GLY A 73 31.15 0.39 -13.73
CA GLY A 73 32.23 0.30 -14.69
C GLY A 73 32.02 -0.86 -15.65
N ASP A 74 32.88 -0.95 -16.68
CA ASP A 74 32.79 -1.96 -17.74
C ASP A 74 33.57 -3.24 -17.44
N ASP A 75 34.16 -3.36 -16.25
CA ASP A 75 34.83 -4.58 -15.83
C ASP A 75 33.82 -5.66 -15.42
N ILE A 76 34.25 -6.92 -15.54
CA ILE A 76 33.39 -8.08 -15.27
C ILE A 76 32.80 -8.09 -13.86
N VAL A 77 33.51 -7.55 -12.86
CA VAL A 77 33.01 -7.52 -11.49
C VAL A 77 31.90 -6.49 -11.37
N SER A 78 32.10 -5.29 -11.91
CA SER A 78 31.09 -4.24 -11.95
C SER A 78 29.78 -4.68 -12.61
N THR A 79 29.86 -5.32 -13.78
CA THR A 79 28.67 -5.86 -14.47
C THR A 79 27.99 -6.96 -13.65
N LYS A 80 28.75 -7.94 -13.15
CA LYS A 80 28.18 -9.08 -12.40
C LYS A 80 27.55 -8.68 -11.07
N VAL A 81 28.14 -7.70 -10.39
CA VAL A 81 27.57 -7.17 -9.14
C VAL A 81 26.27 -6.43 -9.42
N ALA A 82 26.21 -5.58 -10.46
CA ALA A 82 24.99 -4.88 -10.83
C ALA A 82 23.87 -5.84 -11.23
N GLU A 83 24.17 -6.88 -12.03
CA GLU A 83 23.22 -7.96 -12.36
C GLU A 83 22.66 -8.62 -11.10
N ALA A 84 23.53 -9.16 -10.22
CA ALA A 84 23.10 -9.85 -9.02
C ALA A 84 22.29 -8.97 -8.06
N TRP A 85 22.62 -7.68 -8.00
CA TRP A 85 21.89 -6.72 -7.17
C TRP A 85 20.49 -6.46 -7.72
N ASN A 86 20.38 -6.23 -9.02
CA ASN A 86 19.10 -5.97 -9.67
C ASN A 86 18.20 -7.21 -9.67
N ASP A 87 18.78 -8.42 -9.74
CA ASP A 87 18.06 -9.68 -9.58
C ASP A 87 17.42 -9.78 -8.19
N LEU A 88 18.18 -9.50 -7.13
CA LEU A 88 17.67 -9.50 -5.76
C LEU A 88 16.59 -8.44 -5.52
N LEU A 89 16.73 -7.28 -6.16
CA LEU A 89 15.84 -6.15 -5.97
C LEU A 89 14.53 -6.26 -6.78
N ILE A 90 14.62 -6.64 -8.06
CA ILE A 90 13.51 -6.50 -9.02
C ILE A 90 13.33 -7.72 -9.90
N TYR A 91 14.40 -8.29 -10.49
CA TYR A 91 14.25 -9.16 -11.65
C TYR A 91 13.97 -10.63 -11.32
N ASN A 92 14.34 -11.11 -10.12
CA ASN A 92 13.99 -12.47 -9.70
C ASN A 92 12.53 -12.57 -9.23
N ASP A 93 11.97 -13.76 -9.40
CA ASP A 93 10.64 -14.12 -8.91
C ASP A 93 10.53 -13.96 -7.38
N ASP A 94 11.62 -14.19 -6.64
CA ASP A 94 11.65 -14.03 -5.18
C ASP A 94 12.23 -12.68 -4.72
N SER A 95 12.37 -11.72 -5.64
CA SER A 95 12.94 -10.40 -5.37
C SER A 95 12.12 -9.61 -4.33
N TYR A 96 12.74 -8.58 -3.75
CA TYR A 96 12.04 -7.71 -2.81
C TYR A 96 10.82 -7.04 -3.43
N ALA A 97 10.91 -6.60 -4.69
CA ALA A 97 9.79 -6.00 -5.37
C ALA A 97 8.61 -6.98 -5.51
N THR A 98 8.87 -8.25 -5.87
CA THR A 98 7.82 -9.27 -5.94
C THR A 98 7.19 -9.55 -4.58
N ARG A 99 7.99 -9.69 -3.53
CA ARG A 99 7.48 -9.92 -2.16
C ARG A 99 6.58 -8.79 -1.68
N ILE A 100 6.91 -7.54 -2.03
CA ILE A 100 6.08 -6.40 -1.65
C ILE A 100 4.77 -6.40 -2.46
N ASP A 101 4.79 -6.74 -3.74
CA ASP A 101 3.57 -6.87 -4.56
C ASP A 101 2.65 -7.96 -3.99
N GLU A 102 3.20 -9.12 -3.61
CA GLU A 102 2.45 -10.20 -2.95
C GLU A 102 1.81 -9.71 -1.64
N TYR A 103 2.54 -8.93 -0.84
CA TYR A 103 2.02 -8.35 0.38
C TYR A 103 0.89 -7.34 0.11
N VAL A 104 1.05 -6.45 -0.87
CA VAL A 104 0.01 -5.52 -1.32
C VAL A 104 -1.24 -6.28 -1.78
N MET A 105 -1.07 -7.34 -2.56
CA MET A 105 -2.18 -8.22 -2.98
C MET A 105 -2.87 -8.86 -1.77
N GLY A 106 -2.11 -9.31 -0.77
CA GLY A 106 -2.64 -9.81 0.49
C GLY A 106 -3.52 -8.77 1.21
N LEU A 107 -3.08 -7.51 1.27
CA LEU A 107 -3.85 -6.42 1.85
C LEU A 107 -5.14 -6.14 1.06
N LYS A 108 -5.08 -6.15 -0.28
CA LYS A 108 -6.26 -5.97 -1.14
C LYS A 108 -7.29 -7.10 -0.94
N ASN A 109 -6.81 -8.34 -0.83
CA ASN A 109 -7.67 -9.48 -0.50
C ASN A 109 -8.32 -9.34 0.89
N LEU A 110 -7.59 -8.82 1.87
CA LEU A 110 -8.14 -8.54 3.20
C LEU A 110 -9.23 -7.47 3.14
N VAL A 111 -9.05 -6.40 2.36
CA VAL A 111 -10.09 -5.38 2.14
C VAL A 111 -11.35 -6.02 1.57
N GLN A 112 -11.21 -6.91 0.58
CA GLN A 112 -12.36 -7.62 0.00
C GLN A 112 -13.11 -8.46 1.05
N GLN A 113 -12.38 -9.19 1.90
CA GLN A 113 -13.01 -9.98 2.98
C GLN A 113 -13.76 -9.11 3.99
N LEU A 114 -13.24 -7.92 4.31
CA LEU A 114 -13.92 -6.95 5.17
C LEU A 114 -15.15 -6.36 4.49
N THR A 115 -15.08 -6.08 3.19
CA THR A 115 -16.21 -5.66 2.38
C THR A 115 -17.32 -6.71 2.37
N ASP A 116 -16.99 -7.99 2.18
CA ASP A 116 -17.96 -9.08 2.19
C ASP A 116 -18.60 -9.24 3.58
N SER A 117 -17.80 -9.04 4.64
CA SER A 117 -18.30 -9.02 6.02
C SER A 117 -19.24 -7.84 6.28
N ALA A 118 -18.94 -6.65 5.73
CA ALA A 118 -19.81 -5.49 5.81
C ALA A 118 -21.16 -5.73 5.09
N LYS A 119 -21.14 -6.39 3.92
CA LYS A 119 -22.38 -6.80 3.23
C LYS A 119 -23.22 -7.74 4.11
N ALA A 120 -22.59 -8.70 4.78
CA ALA A 120 -23.28 -9.61 5.71
C ALA A 120 -23.90 -8.88 6.91
N TYR A 121 -23.32 -7.74 7.30
CA TYR A 121 -23.84 -6.84 8.33
C TYR A 121 -24.96 -5.90 7.86
N GLY A 122 -25.25 -5.86 6.55
CA GLY A 122 -26.34 -5.08 5.98
C GLY A 122 -25.91 -3.76 5.34
N TYR A 123 -24.61 -3.48 5.23
CA TYR A 123 -24.12 -2.34 4.47
C TYR A 123 -24.37 -2.54 2.97
N ASN A 124 -24.84 -1.49 2.30
CA ASN A 124 -25.04 -1.51 0.86
C ASN A 124 -23.76 -1.11 0.10
N GLU A 125 -23.77 -1.29 -1.22
CA GLU A 125 -22.60 -1.04 -2.07
C GLU A 125 -22.21 0.44 -2.12
N GLU A 126 -23.17 1.36 -1.99
CA GLU A 126 -22.94 2.80 -1.99
C GLU A 126 -22.22 3.25 -0.70
N GLU A 127 -22.62 2.71 0.45
CA GLU A 127 -21.97 2.95 1.75
C GLU A 127 -20.54 2.40 1.77
N ILE A 128 -20.33 1.21 1.22
CA ILE A 128 -19.02 0.59 1.09
C ILE A 128 -18.13 1.43 0.15
N ALA A 129 -18.65 1.82 -1.01
CA ALA A 129 -17.91 2.64 -1.96
C ALA A 129 -17.54 4.00 -1.35
N ALA A 130 -18.47 4.68 -0.68
CA ALA A 130 -18.21 5.94 0.00
C ALA A 130 -17.14 5.80 1.10
N ALA A 131 -17.16 4.69 1.85
CA ALA A 131 -16.14 4.41 2.88
C ALA A 131 -14.75 4.19 2.28
N LEU A 132 -14.67 3.43 1.17
CA LEU A 132 -13.40 3.11 0.49
C LEU A 132 -12.86 4.24 -0.40
N GLY A 133 -13.61 5.33 -0.59
CA GLY A 133 -13.17 6.49 -1.36
C GLY A 133 -13.62 6.50 -2.82
N GLY A 134 -14.74 5.82 -3.12
CA GLY A 134 -15.43 5.88 -4.40
C GLY A 134 -15.68 7.32 -4.85
N GLY A 135 -14.79 7.81 -5.72
CA GLY A 135 -14.78 9.19 -6.22
C GLY A 135 -13.42 9.71 -6.72
N GLN A 136 -12.30 9.00 -6.55
CA GLN A 136 -11.00 9.42 -7.10
C GLN A 136 -10.26 8.25 -7.78
N SER A 137 -10.76 7.87 -8.95
CA SER A 137 -10.02 7.11 -9.97
C SER A 137 -10.63 7.48 -11.32
N ALA A 138 -10.25 8.63 -11.85
CA ALA A 138 -10.49 9.07 -13.22
C ALA A 138 -9.19 9.66 -13.76
#